data_AF-A0A953Y7S4-F1
#
_entry.id   AF-A0A953Y7S4-F1
#
_cell.length_a   1.000
_cell.length_b   1.000
_cell.length_c   1.000
_cell.angle_alpha   90.00
_cell.angle_beta   90.00
_cell.angle_gamma   90.00
#
_symmetry.space_group_name_H-M   'P 1'
#
loop_
_entity.id
_entity.type
_entity.pdbx_description
1 polymer ?
#
loop_
_entity_poly.entity_id
_entity_poly.type
_entity_poly.pdbx_seq_one_letter_code
_entity_poly.pdbx_strand_id
1 'polypeptide(L)'
;MTRSLLLATILLLAGCQSPYALDERWRPLVEVVERPDLLVSDTIATTLGTRVYVADLDAFLERFPPESVEQEALLLHEREHAVGQLDAGLGPWLARYLNDRAFMWREEQVGWFLQLRRLQAGGRPLYPQVIAQALAGYRNLEGRMVSEAEALAWVQAVLAGTWTPEEPSG
;
A
#
# COMPACT_ATOMS: atom_id res chain seq x y z
N MET A 1 -9.35 40.72 -34.18
CA MET A 1 -10.13 39.93 -33.20
C MET A 1 -9.50 38.55 -33.08
N THR A 2 -8.43 38.41 -32.29
CA THR A 2 -7.58 37.20 -32.28
C THR A 2 -7.01 36.87 -30.90
N ARG A 3 -7.61 37.40 -29.83
CA ARG A 3 -7.18 37.12 -28.43
C ARG A 3 -8.07 36.12 -27.70
N SER A 4 -9.27 35.83 -28.20
CA SER A 4 -10.25 34.98 -27.49
C SER A 4 -10.06 33.47 -27.71
N LEU A 5 -9.29 33.04 -28.71
CA LEU A 5 -9.05 31.61 -28.97
C LEU A 5 -7.93 30.99 -28.12
N LEU A 6 -7.02 31.79 -27.56
CA LEU A 6 -5.90 31.25 -26.77
C LEU A 6 -6.32 30.78 -25.37
N LEU A 7 -7.36 31.38 -24.77
CA LEU A 7 -7.84 30.97 -23.44
C LEU A 7 -8.58 29.62 -23.46
N ALA A 8 -9.26 29.28 -24.56
CA ALA A 8 -10.02 28.03 -24.65
C ALA A 8 -9.11 26.78 -24.78
N THR A 9 -7.87 26.95 -25.23
CA THR A 9 -6.94 25.82 -25.44
C THR A 9 -6.19 25.45 -24.15
N ILE A 10 -6.03 26.39 -23.21
CA ILE A 10 -5.40 26.15 -21.90
C ILE A 10 -6.37 25.40 -20.95
N LEU A 11 -7.68 25.57 -21.13
CA LEU A 11 -8.72 24.89 -20.34
C LEU A 11 -9.01 23.44 -20.75
N LEU A 12 -8.44 22.95 -21.86
CA LEU A 12 -8.62 21.58 -22.34
C LEU A 12 -7.49 20.61 -21.93
N LEU A 13 -6.47 21.10 -21.20
CA LEU A 13 -5.40 20.28 -20.62
C LEU A 13 -5.60 20.01 -19.11
N ALA A 14 -6.67 20.55 -18.51
CA ALA A 14 -7.00 20.35 -17.10
C ALA A 14 -8.04 19.24 -16.98
N GLY A 15 -7.63 18.05 -16.57
CA GLY A 15 -8.58 17.06 -16.04
C GLY A 15 -8.31 15.58 -16.33
N CYS A 16 -7.28 15.22 -17.09
CA CYS A 16 -6.76 13.85 -17.05
C CYS A 16 -5.58 13.83 -16.09
N GLN A 17 -5.86 13.69 -14.79
CA GLN A 17 -4.81 13.45 -13.81
C GLN A 17 -4.14 12.14 -14.23
N SER A 18 -2.90 12.26 -14.71
CA SER A 18 -2.17 11.12 -15.26
C SER A 18 -1.65 10.28 -14.11
N PRO A 19 -1.67 8.95 -14.23
CA PRO A 19 -1.12 8.09 -13.19
C PRO A 19 0.37 8.41 -12.96
N TYR A 20 0.84 8.18 -11.73
CA TYR A 20 2.26 8.32 -11.41
C TYR A 20 2.98 7.02 -11.76
N ALA A 21 3.76 7.05 -12.84
CA ALA A 21 4.53 5.89 -13.28
C ALA A 21 5.63 5.52 -12.27
N LEU A 22 5.77 4.23 -12.01
CA LEU A 22 6.81 3.68 -11.14
C LEU A 22 8.00 3.18 -11.98
N ASP A 23 9.20 3.37 -11.44
CA ASP A 23 10.43 2.84 -12.03
C ASP A 23 10.40 1.30 -12.17
N GLU A 24 11.17 0.78 -13.12
CA GLU A 24 11.26 -0.66 -13.38
C GLU A 24 11.70 -1.50 -12.17
N ARG A 25 12.43 -0.90 -11.22
CA ARG A 25 12.81 -1.58 -9.96
C ARG A 25 11.61 -2.03 -9.12
N TRP A 26 10.44 -1.40 -9.33
CA TRP A 26 9.21 -1.69 -8.59
C TRP A 26 8.38 -2.82 -9.18
N ARG A 27 8.79 -3.40 -10.31
CA ARG A 27 8.08 -4.53 -10.92
C ARG A 27 7.76 -5.61 -9.86
N PRO A 28 6.53 -6.15 -9.87
CA PRO A 28 5.52 -6.01 -10.92
C PRO A 28 4.67 -4.72 -10.88
N LEU A 29 4.84 -3.85 -9.88
CA LEU A 29 4.12 -2.57 -9.85
C LEU A 29 4.57 -1.67 -11.01
N VAL A 30 3.62 -0.98 -11.64
CA VAL A 30 3.89 -0.11 -12.81
C VAL A 30 3.47 1.34 -12.60
N GLU A 31 2.44 1.60 -11.79
CA GLU A 31 1.95 2.96 -11.57
C GLU A 31 1.09 3.06 -10.30
N VAL A 32 0.99 4.28 -9.78
CA VAL A 32 0.00 4.70 -8.77
C VAL A 32 -1.13 5.44 -9.48
N VAL A 33 -2.37 5.00 -9.26
CA VAL A 33 -3.57 5.49 -9.95
C VAL A 33 -4.55 6.07 -8.94
N GLU A 34 -5.05 7.27 -9.22
CA GLU A 34 -6.12 7.87 -8.43
C GLU A 34 -7.47 7.21 -8.71
N ARG A 35 -8.17 6.77 -7.66
CA ARG A 35 -9.51 6.18 -7.69
C ARG A 35 -10.32 6.57 -6.44
N PRO A 36 -10.84 7.81 -6.37
CA PRO A 36 -11.63 8.28 -5.23
C PRO A 36 -12.95 7.52 -5.06
N ASP A 37 -13.42 6.85 -6.12
CA ASP A 37 -14.60 5.99 -6.09
C ASP A 37 -14.35 4.63 -5.41
N LEU A 38 -13.08 4.21 -5.34
CA LEU A 38 -12.66 2.96 -4.70
C LEU A 38 -12.23 3.18 -3.25
N LEU A 39 -11.66 4.35 -2.94
CA LEU A 39 -11.03 4.65 -1.66
C LEU A 39 -11.54 5.96 -1.07
N VAL A 40 -11.86 5.92 0.23
CA VAL A 40 -12.42 7.06 0.98
C VAL A 40 -11.39 7.80 1.83
N SER A 41 -10.12 7.36 1.85
CA SER A 41 -9.04 8.05 2.56
C SER A 41 -7.80 8.21 1.69
N ASP A 42 -7.22 9.41 1.77
CA ASP A 42 -5.91 9.83 1.28
C ASP A 42 -4.72 9.11 1.91
N THR A 43 -4.92 8.47 3.06
CA THR A 43 -3.86 7.73 3.77
C THR A 43 -3.79 6.25 3.40
N ILE A 44 -4.75 5.75 2.63
CA ILE A 44 -4.86 4.34 2.26
C ILE A 44 -4.38 4.17 0.82
N ALA A 45 -3.40 3.28 0.65
CA ALA A 45 -3.07 2.68 -0.63
C ALA A 45 -3.65 1.26 -0.68
N THR A 46 -4.01 0.77 -1.86
CA THR A 46 -4.34 -0.65 -2.06
C THR A 46 -3.85 -1.13 -3.41
N THR A 47 -3.32 -2.35 -3.46
CA THR A 47 -2.83 -2.94 -4.70
C THR A 47 -3.83 -3.90 -5.33
N LEU A 48 -4.09 -3.74 -6.64
CA LEU A 48 -4.79 -4.73 -7.46
C LEU A 48 -4.00 -5.00 -8.75
N GLY A 49 -3.53 -6.23 -8.90
CA GLY A 49 -2.63 -6.65 -9.96
C GLY A 49 -1.31 -5.91 -9.89
N THR A 50 -1.05 -5.06 -10.87
CA THR A 50 0.23 -4.34 -11.05
C THR A 50 0.15 -2.87 -10.67
N ARG A 51 -0.93 -2.43 -10.03
CA ARG A 51 -1.22 -1.02 -9.77
C ARG A 51 -1.53 -0.78 -8.32
N VAL A 52 -1.03 0.33 -7.81
CA VAL A 52 -1.41 0.88 -6.51
C VAL A 52 -2.51 1.90 -6.72
N TYR A 53 -3.58 1.81 -5.96
CA TYR A 53 -4.70 2.74 -6.01
C TYR A 53 -4.71 3.61 -4.76
N VAL A 54 -4.99 4.91 -4.96
CA VAL A 54 -5.06 5.93 -3.90
C VAL A 54 -6.29 6.81 -4.11
N ALA A 55 -6.79 7.46 -3.06
CA ALA A 55 -7.97 8.32 -3.18
C ALA A 55 -7.65 9.67 -3.87
N ASP A 56 -6.48 10.23 -3.59
CA ASP A 56 -5.98 11.50 -4.11
C ASP A 56 -4.48 11.35 -4.38
N LEU A 57 -4.07 11.47 -5.64
CA LEU A 57 -2.69 11.23 -6.06
C LEU A 57 -1.75 12.36 -5.61
N ASP A 58 -2.23 13.60 -5.61
CA ASP A 58 -1.39 14.75 -5.23
C ASP A 58 -1.13 14.72 -3.72
N ALA A 59 -2.17 14.48 -2.91
CA ALA A 59 -2.04 14.31 -1.46
C ALA A 59 -1.16 13.10 -1.10
N PHE A 60 -1.29 12.01 -1.86
CA PHE A 60 -0.44 10.84 -1.71
C PHE A 60 1.04 11.18 -1.95
N LEU A 61 1.36 11.89 -3.04
CA LEU A 61 2.74 12.26 -3.39
C LEU A 61 3.31 13.33 -2.45
N GLU A 62 2.49 14.21 -1.88
CA GLU A 62 2.93 15.11 -0.81
C GLU A 62 3.29 14.34 0.46
N ARG A 63 2.48 13.33 0.80
CA ARG A 63 2.66 12.51 2.00
C ARG A 63 3.80 11.51 1.87
N PHE A 64 3.97 10.92 0.69
CA PHE A 64 4.98 9.93 0.34
C PHE A 64 5.80 10.42 -0.86
N PRO A 65 6.69 11.41 -0.66
CA PRO A 65 7.45 11.99 -1.76
C PRO A 65 8.24 10.93 -2.54
N PRO A 66 8.36 11.07 -3.87
CA PRO A 66 9.25 10.25 -4.68
C PRO A 66 10.62 10.08 -4.05
N GLU A 67 11.11 8.83 -4.03
CA GLU A 67 12.43 8.45 -3.49
C GLU A 67 12.59 8.63 -1.97
N SER A 68 11.53 9.00 -1.25
CA SER A 68 11.55 9.01 0.22
C SER A 68 11.58 7.59 0.80
N VAL A 69 12.08 7.48 2.04
CA VAL A 69 12.07 6.21 2.79
C VAL A 69 10.65 5.71 3.01
N GLU A 70 9.70 6.62 3.22
CA GLU A 70 8.29 6.32 3.42
C GLU A 70 7.66 5.73 2.16
N GLN A 71 7.89 6.36 1.01
CA GLN A 71 7.40 5.85 -0.26
C GLN A 71 8.01 4.49 -0.56
N GLU A 72 9.32 4.34 -0.38
CA GLU A 72 10.00 3.06 -0.62
C GLU A 72 9.45 1.96 0.29
N ALA A 73 9.24 2.26 1.58
CA ALA A 73 8.69 1.30 2.53
C ALA A 73 7.25 0.89 2.16
N LEU A 74 6.41 1.83 1.73
CA LEU A 74 5.06 1.54 1.27
C LEU A 74 5.07 0.71 -0.02
N LEU A 75 5.87 1.10 -1.02
CA LEU A 75 5.93 0.37 -2.29
C LEU A 75 6.49 -1.05 -2.13
N LEU A 76 7.37 -1.30 -1.15
CA LEU A 76 7.79 -2.65 -0.80
C LEU A 76 6.62 -3.51 -0.30
N HIS A 77 5.75 -2.94 0.54
CA HIS A 77 4.53 -3.60 1.00
C HIS A 77 3.61 -3.93 -0.19
N GLU A 78 3.25 -2.90 -0.94
CA GLU A 78 2.31 -3.02 -2.07
C GLU A 78 2.84 -3.99 -3.15
N ARG A 79 4.15 -4.02 -3.36
CA ARG A 79 4.78 -4.95 -4.30
C ARG A 79 4.58 -6.39 -3.87
N GLU A 80 4.60 -6.69 -2.58
CA GLU A 80 4.36 -8.05 -2.08
C GLU A 80 2.93 -8.51 -2.38
N HIS A 81 1.94 -7.64 -2.18
CA HIS A 81 0.57 -7.93 -2.60
C HIS A 81 0.48 -8.19 -4.11
N ALA A 82 1.15 -7.37 -4.93
CA ALA A 82 1.15 -7.59 -6.38
C ALA A 82 1.76 -8.95 -6.76
N VAL A 83 2.86 -9.34 -6.11
CA VAL A 83 3.50 -10.65 -6.33
C VAL A 83 2.54 -11.78 -5.95
N GLY A 84 1.96 -11.76 -4.74
CA GLY A 84 1.03 -12.78 -4.28
C GLY A 84 -0.23 -12.88 -5.16
N GLN A 85 -0.76 -11.74 -5.62
CA GLN A 85 -1.90 -11.69 -6.54
C GLN A 85 -1.59 -12.27 -7.92
N LEU A 86 -0.37 -12.08 -8.43
CA LEU A 86 0.03 -12.64 -9.72
C LEU A 86 0.31 -14.13 -9.65
N ASP A 87 0.88 -14.61 -8.54
CA ASP A 87 1.17 -16.03 -8.32
C ASP A 87 -0.11 -16.86 -8.14
N ALA A 88 -1.01 -16.42 -7.25
CA ALA A 88 -2.26 -17.12 -6.96
C ALA A 88 -3.39 -16.82 -7.98
N GLY A 89 -3.23 -15.78 -8.79
CA GLY A 89 -4.28 -15.17 -9.61
C GLY A 89 -5.14 -14.19 -8.80
N LEU A 90 -5.41 -13.02 -9.38
CA LEU A 90 -6.05 -11.89 -8.68
C LEU A 90 -7.42 -12.25 -8.06
N GLY A 91 -8.29 -12.92 -8.82
CA GLY A 91 -9.63 -13.30 -8.34
C GLY A 91 -9.59 -14.25 -7.14
N PRO A 92 -8.90 -15.40 -7.24
CA PRO A 92 -8.70 -16.32 -6.12
C PRO A 92 -8.02 -15.67 -4.90
N TRP A 93 -6.96 -14.87 -5.12
CA TRP A 93 -6.24 -14.19 -4.05
C TRP A 93 -7.18 -13.23 -3.29
N LEU A 94 -7.90 -12.38 -4.03
CA LEU A 94 -8.83 -11.40 -3.45
C LEU A 94 -9.99 -12.09 -2.72
N ALA A 95 -10.54 -13.16 -3.28
CA ALA A 95 -11.59 -13.94 -2.63
C ALA A 95 -11.12 -14.49 -1.28
N ARG A 96 -9.88 -14.99 -1.19
CA ARG A 96 -9.30 -15.47 0.08
C ARG A 96 -9.04 -14.31 1.03
N TYR A 97 -8.40 -13.24 0.58
CA TYR A 97 -8.11 -12.06 1.42
C TYR A 97 -9.39 -11.50 2.07
N LEU A 98 -10.49 -11.43 1.31
CA LEU A 98 -11.76 -10.91 1.78
C LEU A 98 -12.55 -11.87 2.70
N ASN A 99 -12.30 -13.19 2.63
CA ASN A 99 -13.12 -14.19 3.33
C ASN A 99 -12.35 -15.11 4.30
N ASP A 100 -11.03 -14.96 4.42
CA ASP A 100 -10.19 -15.74 5.32
C ASP A 100 -9.29 -14.78 6.12
N ARG A 101 -9.63 -14.59 7.40
CA ARG A 101 -8.89 -13.73 8.32
C ARG A 101 -7.47 -14.19 8.56
N ALA A 102 -7.23 -15.50 8.60
CA ALA A 102 -5.89 -16.04 8.85
C ALA A 102 -5.00 -15.85 7.62
N PHE A 103 -5.58 -15.97 6.42
CA PHE A 103 -4.90 -15.63 5.19
C PHE A 103 -4.59 -14.13 5.12
N MET A 104 -5.59 -13.26 5.31
CA MET A 104 -5.40 -11.81 5.35
C MET A 104 -4.27 -11.42 6.32
N TRP A 105 -4.28 -12.00 7.53
CA TRP A 105 -3.25 -11.69 8.52
C TRP A 105 -1.84 -12.10 8.08
N ARG A 106 -1.66 -13.30 7.50
CA ARG A 106 -0.36 -13.72 6.98
C ARG A 106 0.13 -12.81 5.85
N GLU A 107 -0.75 -12.44 4.93
CA GLU A 107 -0.40 -11.52 3.82
C GLU A 107 0.05 -10.15 4.35
N GLU A 108 -0.72 -9.56 5.27
CA GLU A 108 -0.38 -8.28 5.89
C GLU A 108 0.92 -8.34 6.71
N GLN A 109 1.19 -9.46 7.39
CA GLN A 109 2.44 -9.62 8.13
C GLN A 109 3.67 -9.51 7.22
N VAL A 110 3.64 -10.06 6.00
CA VAL A 110 4.77 -9.96 5.07
C VAL A 110 4.95 -8.52 4.59
N GLY A 111 3.87 -7.88 4.11
CA GLY A 111 3.90 -6.50 3.64
C GLY A 111 4.38 -5.52 4.72
N TRP A 112 3.78 -5.59 5.92
CA TRP A 112 4.17 -4.76 7.05
C TRP A 112 5.58 -5.04 7.54
N PHE A 113 6.05 -6.29 7.51
CA PHE A 113 7.43 -6.59 7.88
C PHE A 113 8.41 -5.82 6.98
N LEU A 114 8.25 -5.91 5.66
CA LEU A 114 9.11 -5.19 4.72
C LEU A 114 9.07 -3.67 4.94
N GLN A 115 7.87 -3.12 5.13
CA GLN A 115 7.66 -1.71 5.39
C GLN A 115 8.35 -1.26 6.70
N LEU A 116 8.13 -1.98 7.80
CA LEU A 116 8.73 -1.65 9.11
C LEU A 116 10.25 -1.75 9.08
N ARG A 117 10.80 -2.79 8.44
CA ARG A 117 12.26 -2.96 8.32
C ARG A 117 12.87 -1.84 7.49
N ARG A 118 12.22 -1.41 6.40
CA ARG A 118 12.72 -0.30 5.58
C ARG A 118 12.69 1.02 6.33
N LEU A 119 11.57 1.32 7.01
CA LEU A 119 11.44 2.52 7.85
C LEU A 119 12.49 2.54 8.97
N GLN A 120 12.70 1.41 9.65
CA GLN A 120 13.72 1.27 10.71
C GLN A 120 15.13 1.51 10.16
N ALA A 121 15.47 0.89 9.02
CA ALA A 121 16.77 1.07 8.37
C ALA A 121 17.00 2.51 7.88
N GLY A 122 15.94 3.22 7.49
CA GLY A 122 15.98 4.64 7.14
C GLY A 122 15.95 5.60 8.34
N GLY A 123 16.05 5.09 9.58
CA GLY A 123 16.11 5.90 10.78
C GLY A 123 14.78 6.55 11.19
N ARG A 124 13.65 6.08 10.66
CA ARG A 124 12.33 6.61 11.02
C ARG A 124 11.92 6.14 12.42
N PRO A 125 11.34 7.01 13.25
CA PRO A 125 10.78 6.60 14.53
C PRO A 125 9.58 5.69 14.30
N LEU A 126 9.56 4.54 14.97
CA LEU A 126 8.47 3.57 14.92
C LEU A 126 7.82 3.46 16.29
N TYR A 127 6.51 3.61 16.34
CA TYR A 127 5.72 3.59 17.57
C TYR A 127 4.85 2.33 17.59
N PRO A 128 5.25 1.27 18.32
CA PRO A 128 4.59 -0.03 18.23
C PRO A 128 3.08 0.01 18.49
N GLN A 129 2.65 0.83 19.45
CA GLN A 129 1.24 0.97 19.80
C GLN A 129 0.42 1.59 18.66
N VAL A 130 0.94 2.61 17.98
CA VAL A 130 0.25 3.27 16.86
C VAL A 130 0.13 2.31 15.67
N ILE A 131 1.19 1.56 15.39
CA ILE A 131 1.20 0.55 14.31
C ILE A 131 0.22 -0.59 14.64
N ALA A 132 0.22 -1.08 15.87
CA ALA A 132 -0.70 -2.12 16.33
C ALA A 132 -2.16 -1.67 16.25
N GLN A 133 -2.46 -0.43 16.61
CA GLN A 133 -3.80 0.16 16.49
C GLN A 133 -4.24 0.24 15.02
N ALA A 134 -3.35 0.64 14.12
CA ALA A 134 -3.63 0.66 12.68
C ALA A 134 -3.96 -0.75 12.16
N LEU A 135 -3.12 -1.75 12.46
CA LEU A 135 -3.34 -3.16 12.11
C LEU A 135 -4.66 -3.72 12.66
N ALA A 136 -5.00 -3.41 13.92
CA ALA A 136 -6.25 -3.85 14.53
C ALA A 136 -7.50 -3.20 13.90
N GLY A 137 -7.32 -2.12 13.14
CA GLY A 137 -8.37 -1.48 12.34
C GLY A 137 -8.75 -2.29 11.10
N TYR A 138 -7.88 -3.18 10.62
CA TYR A 138 -8.08 -3.93 9.38
C TYR A 138 -9.19 -4.97 9.56
N ARG A 139 -10.03 -5.07 8.53
CA ARG A 139 -11.22 -5.93 8.51
C ARG A 139 -11.41 -6.53 7.13
N ASN A 140 -11.94 -7.74 7.11
CA ASN A 140 -12.52 -8.35 5.92
C ASN A 140 -13.99 -8.73 6.20
N LEU A 141 -14.61 -9.52 5.32
CA LEU A 141 -16.02 -9.90 5.41
C LEU A 141 -16.32 -10.78 6.63
N GLU A 142 -15.31 -11.50 7.15
CA GLU A 142 -15.39 -12.33 8.36
C GLU A 142 -15.09 -11.55 9.65
N GLY A 143 -14.77 -10.26 9.56
CA GLY A 143 -14.58 -9.37 10.70
C GLY A 143 -13.15 -8.83 10.84
N ARG A 144 -12.76 -8.52 12.09
CA ARG A 144 -11.43 -7.93 12.39
C ARG A 144 -10.32 -8.92 12.07
N MET A 145 -9.31 -8.50 11.33
CA MET A 145 -8.15 -9.34 10.99
C MET A 145 -7.49 -9.90 12.27
N VAL A 146 -7.00 -9.00 13.11
CA VAL A 146 -6.20 -9.31 14.31
C VAL A 146 -6.65 -8.44 15.49
N SER A 147 -6.38 -8.88 16.73
CA SER A 147 -6.58 -8.04 17.92
C SER A 147 -5.41 -7.06 18.10
N GLU A 148 -5.65 -5.92 18.77
CA GLU A 148 -4.57 -4.95 19.04
C GLU A 148 -3.44 -5.54 19.90
N ALA A 149 -3.78 -6.39 20.89
CA ALA A 149 -2.78 -7.04 21.74
C ALA A 149 -1.88 -8.00 20.93
N GLU A 150 -2.47 -8.77 20.02
CA GLU A 150 -1.73 -9.69 19.14
C GLU A 150 -0.90 -8.90 18.12
N ALA A 151 -1.45 -7.85 17.52
CA ALA A 151 -0.71 -6.97 16.61
C ALA A 151 0.47 -6.31 17.32
N LEU A 152 0.30 -5.84 18.56
CA LEU A 152 1.36 -5.23 19.35
C LEU A 152 2.50 -6.21 19.64
N ALA A 153 2.17 -7.43 20.06
CA ALA A 153 3.16 -8.47 20.31
C ALA A 153 3.96 -8.79 19.04
N TRP A 154 3.29 -8.89 17.89
CA TRP A 154 3.92 -9.12 16.59
C TRP A 154 4.83 -7.94 16.18
N VAL A 155 4.35 -6.69 16.24
CA VAL A 155 5.15 -5.50 15.92
C VAL A 155 6.39 -5.42 16.79
N GLN A 156 6.27 -5.67 18.10
CA GLN A 156 7.40 -5.69 19.02
C GLN A 156 8.44 -6.76 18.63
N ALA A 157 8.00 -7.95 18.25
CA ALA A 157 8.88 -9.03 17.80
C ALA A 157 9.61 -8.68 16.49
N VAL A 158 8.92 -8.06 15.52
CA VAL A 158 9.53 -7.57 14.27
C VAL A 158 10.62 -6.53 14.56
N LEU A 159 10.32 -5.54 15.41
CA LEU A 159 11.25 -4.45 15.72
C LEU A 159 12.45 -4.92 16.56
N ALA A 160 12.26 -5.95 17.39
CA ALA A 160 13.32 -6.63 18.12
C ALA A 160 14.14 -7.59 17.25
N GLY A 161 13.70 -7.87 16.01
CA GLY A 161 14.35 -8.83 15.11
C GLY A 161 14.16 -10.29 15.52
N THR A 162 13.16 -10.59 16.36
CA THR A 162 12.84 -11.95 16.82
C THR A 162 11.71 -12.59 16.00
N TRP A 163 11.22 -11.90 14.98
CA TRP A 163 10.27 -12.42 14.00
C TRP A 163 10.73 -12.06 12.59
N THR A 164 10.60 -13.03 11.68
CA THR A 164 10.77 -12.89 10.24
C THR A 164 9.68 -13.72 9.57
N PRO A 165 9.20 -13.35 8.36
CA PRO A 165 8.28 -14.20 7.63
C PRO A 165 8.95 -15.55 7.35
N GLU A 166 8.17 -16.63 7.39
CA GLU A 166 8.63 -17.92 6.89
C GLU A 166 8.88 -17.76 5.39
N GLU A 167 10.00 -18.30 4.87
CA GLU A 167 10.19 -18.28 3.41
C GLU A 167 9.00 -18.98 2.76
N PRO A 168 8.42 -18.44 1.68
CA PRO A 168 7.32 -19.10 1.01
C PRO A 168 7.82 -20.47 0.57
N SER A 169 7.31 -21.51 1.22
CA SER A 169 7.45 -22.88 0.74
C SER A 169 6.75 -22.90 -0.62
N GLY A 170 7.56 -22.93 -1.67
CA GLY A 170 7.11 -23.02 -3.06
C GLY A 170 6.31 -24.27 -3.36
#